data_AF-A0A3G6TZ06-F1
#
_entry.id   AF-A0A3G6TZ06-F1
#
_cell.length_a   1.000
_cell.length_b   1.000
_cell.length_c   1.000
_cell.angle_alpha   90.00
_cell.angle_beta   90.00
_cell.angle_gamma   90.00
#
_symmetry.space_group_name_H-M   'P 1'
#
loop_
_entity.id
_entity.type
_entity.pdbx_description
1 polymer ?
#
loop_
_entity_poly.entity_id
_entity_poly.type
_entity_poly.pdbx_seq_one_letter_code
_entity_poly.pdbx_strand_id
1 'polypeptide(L)'
;MDSKKLTLSNGAPYFEHQDSQTVGPRGPVLLQDFVLQENLAHFVRERIPERIVHAKGSGAYGTFTVTHDISQYTKAKLFSKVGNSCRMFARFSTVGGEKGSADTARDPRGFALKFYTEDGNWDLVGNNTPVFFIKDAKKFPDFIHTQKRVPKTNLKSATMMWDFWSLNPESLHQVLILMSDRGTPYGYRHMHGFGSHTFSMINDKNERVWVKFHFKTKQGVKNFTDAEAVKMAGENPDFAQEDLCNAIENGDFPKWTMYIQVMTEEQAKDFRWNPFDVTKVWFHDDFPLIEVGEMELNEVPVNYFAHVEQSTFSPSSLINGISFSPDKMLQGRLFSYPDAHRYRVGVNSHQLEVNRCPFAVNNYQRDGYMADSSQYQDKPNYYPNSFDDITPDASYKNYEYELDSAHVANYNRNDNDSDHYTQPGLLYSKAMNAEDRDNLIQNIVGSMKGITGPKREEIINRQLCHFFRANIELGMKVASQLNINIDANMMNHSK
;
A
#
# COMPACT_ATOMS: atom_id res chain seq x y z
N MET A 1 23.93 31.19 15.63
CA MET A 1 24.15 30.54 14.32
C MET A 1 24.98 31.48 13.48
N ASP A 2 26.05 30.99 12.86
CA ASP A 2 26.81 31.80 11.90
C ASP A 2 25.95 32.15 10.69
N SER A 3 26.03 33.40 10.24
CA SER A 3 25.29 33.87 9.06
C SER A 3 25.71 33.11 7.81
N LYS A 4 24.74 32.54 7.08
CA LYS A 4 24.97 31.82 5.82
C LYS A 4 24.70 32.75 4.62
N LYS A 5 25.51 32.64 3.57
CA LYS A 5 25.36 33.39 2.32
C LYS A 5 24.43 32.65 1.35
N LEU A 6 23.63 33.38 0.59
CA LEU A 6 22.95 32.82 -0.59
C LEU A 6 23.98 32.54 -1.68
N THR A 7 23.82 31.41 -2.36
CA THR A 7 24.70 30.96 -3.45
C THR A 7 23.90 30.42 -4.62
N LEU A 8 24.48 30.52 -5.82
CA LEU A 8 24.08 29.73 -6.99
C LEU A 8 24.34 28.24 -6.73
N SER A 9 23.83 27.36 -7.61
CA SER A 9 24.02 25.90 -7.45
C SER A 9 25.50 25.48 -7.52
N ASN A 10 26.35 26.28 -8.17
CA ASN A 10 27.80 26.09 -8.22
C ASN A 10 28.55 26.65 -6.98
N GLY A 11 27.82 27.14 -5.98
CA GLY A 11 28.38 27.69 -4.74
C GLY A 11 28.84 29.15 -4.81
N ALA A 12 28.70 29.84 -5.95
CA ALA A 12 29.07 31.25 -6.06
C ALA A 12 28.10 32.14 -5.27
N PRO A 13 28.57 32.97 -4.31
CA PRO A 13 27.70 33.85 -3.55
C PRO A 13 27.20 35.02 -4.42
N TYR A 14 25.97 35.46 -4.18
CA TYR A 14 25.39 36.62 -4.84
C TYR A 14 24.61 37.50 -3.87
N PHE A 15 24.39 38.76 -4.24
CA PHE A 15 23.69 39.76 -3.41
C PHE A 15 22.29 40.08 -3.95
N GLU A 16 22.16 40.32 -5.26
CA GLU A 16 20.90 40.72 -5.89
C GLU A 16 19.95 39.51 -6.01
N HIS A 17 19.00 39.40 -5.07
CA HIS A 17 18.00 38.32 -5.04
C HIS A 17 16.57 38.83 -5.28
N GLN A 18 16.32 40.12 -5.03
CA GLN A 18 14.97 40.69 -5.08
C GLN A 18 14.63 41.24 -6.46
N ASP A 19 15.61 41.78 -7.18
CA ASP A 19 15.42 42.52 -8.42
C ASP A 19 16.22 41.89 -9.56
N SER A 20 15.59 41.79 -10.74
CA SER A 20 16.27 41.34 -11.95
C SER A 20 17.14 42.42 -12.56
N GLN A 21 18.16 42.03 -13.30
CA GLN A 21 18.99 42.97 -14.04
C GLN A 21 18.24 43.53 -15.26
N THR A 22 18.11 44.85 -15.34
CA THR A 22 17.37 45.55 -16.43
C THR A 22 18.18 46.66 -17.11
N VAL A 23 17.75 47.07 -18.30
CA VAL A 23 18.26 48.27 -18.99
C VAL A 23 17.65 49.54 -18.36
N GLY A 24 18.21 49.98 -17.24
CA GLY A 24 17.69 51.09 -16.46
C GLY A 24 16.44 50.73 -15.64
N PRO A 25 15.92 51.64 -14.79
CA PRO A 25 14.93 51.30 -13.77
C PRO A 25 13.55 50.84 -14.27
N ARG A 26 13.26 51.01 -15.57
CA ARG A 26 11.98 50.64 -16.20
C ARG A 26 12.18 49.95 -17.57
N GLY A 27 13.40 49.49 -17.85
CA GLY A 27 13.71 48.82 -19.11
C GLY A 27 13.50 47.32 -19.07
N PRO A 28 13.73 46.64 -20.19
CA PRO A 28 13.62 45.18 -20.28
C PRO A 28 14.67 44.48 -19.41
N VAL A 29 14.34 43.24 -18.99
CA VAL A 29 15.24 42.32 -18.29
C VAL A 29 16.30 41.79 -19.25
N LEU A 30 17.53 41.62 -18.76
CA LEU A 30 18.65 41.06 -19.51
C LEU A 30 18.77 39.55 -19.31
N LEU A 31 19.05 38.82 -20.40
CA LEU A 31 19.29 37.37 -20.36
C LEU A 31 20.51 36.99 -19.49
N GLN A 32 21.47 37.90 -19.33
CA GLN A 32 22.69 37.68 -18.56
C GLN A 32 22.47 37.67 -17.04
N ASP A 33 21.25 37.95 -16.56
CA ASP A 33 20.86 37.72 -15.17
C ASP A 33 20.78 36.22 -14.88
N PHE A 34 21.94 35.63 -14.57
CA PHE A 34 22.07 34.19 -14.36
C PHE A 34 21.34 33.70 -13.11
N VAL A 35 21.23 34.53 -12.06
CA VAL A 35 20.47 34.20 -10.84
C VAL A 35 19.00 33.99 -11.19
N LEU A 36 18.42 34.89 -11.99
CA LEU A 36 17.06 34.73 -12.49
C LEU A 36 16.90 33.43 -13.30
N GLN A 37 17.82 33.17 -14.24
CA GLN A 37 17.73 31.99 -15.10
C GLN A 37 17.80 30.68 -14.30
N GLU A 38 18.75 30.56 -13.37
CA GLU A 38 18.95 29.35 -12.58
C GLU A 38 17.76 29.07 -11.65
N ASN A 39 17.27 30.11 -10.94
CA ASN A 39 16.13 29.99 -10.05
C ASN A 39 14.88 29.51 -10.79
N LEU A 40 14.54 30.14 -11.92
CA LEU A 40 13.37 29.74 -12.71
C LEU A 40 13.52 28.35 -13.33
N ALA A 41 14.73 28.00 -13.81
CA ALA A 41 15.00 26.70 -14.41
C ALA A 41 14.85 25.54 -13.40
N HIS A 42 15.31 25.74 -12.16
CA HIS A 42 15.13 24.74 -11.11
C HIS A 42 13.66 24.65 -10.66
N PHE A 43 13.00 25.79 -10.45
CA PHE A 43 11.60 25.85 -10.00
C PHE A 43 10.65 25.02 -10.88
N VAL A 44 10.76 25.14 -12.22
CA VAL A 44 9.89 24.38 -13.14
C VAL A 44 10.20 22.88 -13.20
N ARG A 45 11.24 22.41 -12.51
CA ARG A 45 11.66 21.00 -12.42
C ARG A 45 11.49 20.38 -11.04
N GLU A 46 10.88 21.11 -10.09
CA GLU A 46 10.63 20.58 -8.73
C GLU A 46 9.63 19.42 -8.68
N ARG A 47 8.80 19.22 -9.72
CA ARG A 47 7.79 18.17 -9.75
C ARG A 47 8.31 16.93 -10.48
N ILE A 48 8.30 15.80 -9.78
CA ILE A 48 8.42 14.46 -10.36
C ILE A 48 7.03 13.84 -10.54
N PRO A 49 6.86 12.77 -11.34
CA PRO A 49 5.60 12.06 -11.41
C PRO A 49 5.12 11.63 -10.00
N GLU A 50 3.84 11.83 -9.70
CA GLU A 50 3.25 11.23 -8.51
C GLU A 50 3.19 9.70 -8.66
N ARG A 51 2.91 8.99 -7.56
CA ARG A 51 2.64 7.54 -7.65
C ARG A 51 1.34 7.33 -8.43
N ILE A 52 1.33 6.38 -9.36
CA ILE A 52 0.13 6.06 -10.17
C ILE A 52 -1.09 5.69 -9.30
N VAL A 53 -0.84 5.11 -8.14
CA VAL A 53 -1.79 4.83 -7.05
C VAL A 53 -1.16 5.25 -5.74
N HIS A 54 -1.96 5.57 -4.72
CA HIS A 54 -1.45 6.00 -3.41
C HIS A 54 -0.61 7.29 -3.45
N ALA A 55 -1.00 8.26 -4.29
CA ALA A 55 -0.29 9.52 -4.47
C ALA A 55 -0.32 10.39 -3.21
N LYS A 56 -1.51 10.60 -2.62
CA LYS A 56 -1.66 11.33 -1.35
C LYS A 56 -1.27 10.45 -0.17
N GLY A 57 -0.40 10.93 0.70
CA GLY A 57 0.03 10.17 1.87
C GLY A 57 0.94 10.93 2.81
N SER A 58 1.31 10.26 3.90
CA SER A 58 2.10 10.81 5.00
C SER A 58 3.12 9.78 5.45
N GLY A 59 4.28 10.22 5.92
CA GLY A 59 5.32 9.31 6.36
C GLY A 59 6.00 9.76 7.64
N ALA A 60 6.48 8.78 8.39
CA ALA A 60 7.22 8.98 9.62
C ALA A 60 8.24 7.85 9.82
N TYR A 61 9.32 8.18 10.51
CA TYR A 61 10.29 7.21 11.00
C TYR A 61 9.87 6.68 12.36
N GLY A 62 10.43 5.53 12.69
CA GLY A 62 10.14 4.84 13.94
C GLY A 62 11.11 3.70 14.22
N THR A 63 10.75 2.90 15.22
CA THR A 63 11.47 1.69 15.60
C THR A 63 10.51 0.51 15.66
N PHE A 64 10.95 -0.63 15.15
CA PHE A 64 10.32 -1.92 15.42
C PHE A 64 11.14 -2.69 16.45
N THR A 65 10.48 -3.28 17.44
CA THR A 65 11.11 -4.09 18.50
C THR A 65 10.42 -5.44 18.62
N VAL A 66 11.19 -6.53 18.58
CA VAL A 66 10.70 -7.90 18.77
C VAL A 66 10.31 -8.12 20.24
N THR A 67 9.09 -8.58 20.49
CA THR A 67 8.59 -8.87 21.84
C THR A 67 8.44 -10.37 22.11
N HIS A 68 8.32 -11.18 21.06
CA HIS A 68 8.09 -12.62 21.17
C HIS A 68 8.99 -13.41 20.22
N ASP A 69 9.36 -14.62 20.65
CA ASP A 69 10.19 -15.52 19.86
C ASP A 69 9.33 -16.23 18.79
N ILE A 70 9.72 -16.05 17.52
CA ILE A 70 9.14 -16.73 16.37
C ILE A 70 10.19 -17.48 15.54
N SER A 71 11.38 -17.72 16.10
CA SER A 71 12.50 -18.38 15.42
C SER A 71 12.17 -19.77 14.89
N GLN A 72 11.19 -20.47 15.49
CA GLN A 72 10.70 -21.74 14.94
C GLN A 72 10.12 -21.63 13.52
N TYR A 73 9.71 -20.44 13.08
CA TYR A 73 9.10 -20.21 11.77
C TYR A 73 10.06 -19.54 10.78
N THR A 74 11.01 -18.73 11.25
CA THR A 74 11.85 -17.90 10.39
C THR A 74 13.29 -17.78 10.88
N LYS A 75 14.24 -17.84 9.95
CA LYS A 75 15.66 -17.53 10.17
C LYS A 75 16.01 -16.05 9.94
N ALA A 76 15.01 -15.18 9.74
CA ALA A 76 15.25 -13.77 9.52
C ALA A 76 15.90 -13.13 10.74
N LYS A 77 17.08 -12.52 10.54
CA LYS A 77 17.89 -11.99 11.65
C LYS A 77 17.18 -10.95 12.50
N LEU A 78 16.27 -10.17 11.91
CA LEU A 78 15.41 -9.24 12.67
C LEU A 78 14.68 -9.95 13.82
N PHE A 79 14.18 -11.17 13.60
CA PHE A 79 13.40 -11.94 14.56
C PHE A 79 14.23 -12.95 15.38
N SER A 80 15.57 -12.91 15.28
CA SER A 80 16.47 -13.90 15.90
C SER A 80 16.48 -13.90 17.43
N LYS A 81 16.05 -12.80 18.07
CA LYS A 81 15.97 -12.68 19.53
C LYS A 81 14.90 -11.69 19.96
N VAL A 82 14.26 -11.96 21.09
CA VAL A 82 13.42 -10.98 21.79
C VAL A 82 14.27 -9.78 22.21
N GLY A 83 13.71 -8.58 22.05
CA GLY A 83 14.41 -7.31 22.26
C GLY A 83 15.30 -6.87 21.09
N ASN A 84 15.41 -7.65 20.01
CA ASN A 84 16.02 -7.13 18.79
C ASN A 84 15.19 -5.99 18.23
N SER A 85 15.83 -5.01 17.61
CA SER A 85 15.14 -3.84 17.08
C SER A 85 15.78 -3.31 15.81
N CYS A 86 15.00 -2.65 14.96
CA CYS A 86 15.52 -1.92 13.82
C CYS A 86 14.82 -0.57 13.64
N ARG A 87 15.56 0.41 13.11
CA ARG A 87 14.94 1.63 12.56
C ARG A 87 13.98 1.22 11.43
N MET A 88 12.90 1.96 11.27
CA MET A 88 11.97 1.76 10.17
C MET A 88 11.38 3.07 9.66
N PHE A 89 10.82 3.02 8.46
CA PHE A 89 10.05 4.11 7.86
C PHE A 89 8.68 3.59 7.43
N ALA A 90 7.62 4.30 7.80
CA ALA A 90 6.25 4.01 7.39
C ALA A 90 5.74 5.11 6.46
N ARG A 91 4.98 4.71 5.43
CA ARG A 91 4.16 5.63 4.62
C ARG A 91 2.72 5.14 4.57
N PHE A 92 1.83 6.00 5.05
CA PHE A 92 0.39 5.84 4.92
C PHE A 92 -0.15 6.65 3.74
N SER A 93 -1.29 6.25 3.19
CA SER A 93 -1.84 6.91 1.98
C SER A 93 -3.30 6.56 1.74
N THR A 94 -4.01 7.36 0.95
CA THR A 94 -5.23 6.91 0.23
C THR A 94 -4.82 6.09 -1.01
N VAL A 95 -5.73 5.75 -1.93
CA VAL A 95 -5.44 4.95 -3.14
C VAL A 95 -5.79 5.70 -4.44
N GLY A 96 -7.06 6.06 -4.60
CA GLY A 96 -7.63 6.56 -5.85
C GLY A 96 -7.45 8.06 -6.08
N GLY A 97 -7.06 8.81 -5.03
CA GLY A 97 -6.80 10.25 -5.07
C GLY A 97 -5.41 10.61 -5.58
N GLU A 98 -5.30 11.76 -6.26
CA GLU A 98 -4.03 12.37 -6.69
C GLU A 98 -3.38 13.16 -5.54
N LYS A 99 -2.19 13.73 -5.76
CA LYS A 99 -1.37 14.39 -4.71
C LYS A 99 -2.09 15.45 -3.87
N GLY A 100 -3.06 16.16 -4.43
CA GLY A 100 -3.84 17.20 -3.72
C GLY A 100 -5.24 16.76 -3.28
N SER A 101 -5.54 15.46 -3.30
CA SER A 101 -6.83 14.94 -2.85
C SER A 101 -6.96 14.95 -1.31
N ALA A 102 -8.20 14.87 -0.80
CA ALA A 102 -8.46 14.90 0.64
C ALA A 102 -8.13 13.57 1.34
N ASP A 103 -7.51 13.65 2.51
CA ASP A 103 -7.09 12.50 3.33
C ASP A 103 -8.26 11.69 3.89
N THR A 104 -9.43 12.31 4.08
CA THR A 104 -10.61 11.70 4.69
C THR A 104 -11.55 11.04 3.69
N ALA A 105 -11.19 10.96 2.40
CA ALA A 105 -12.00 10.27 1.39
C ALA A 105 -12.25 8.79 1.75
N ARG A 106 -13.44 8.26 1.41
CA ARG A 106 -13.72 6.83 1.53
C ARG A 106 -12.87 6.04 0.55
N ASP A 107 -11.88 5.30 1.06
CA ASP A 107 -10.87 4.60 0.26
C ASP A 107 -10.14 3.57 1.16
N PRO A 108 -9.52 2.49 0.64
CA PRO A 108 -8.51 1.79 1.43
C PRO A 108 -7.40 2.76 1.82
N ARG A 109 -6.64 2.41 2.86
CA ARG A 109 -5.42 3.13 3.21
C ARG A 109 -4.19 2.25 2.99
N GLY A 110 -3.19 2.78 2.30
CA GLY A 110 -1.87 2.16 2.23
C GLY A 110 -1.21 2.13 3.60
N PHE A 111 -0.54 1.03 3.92
CA PHE A 111 0.22 0.81 5.16
C PHE A 111 1.57 0.22 4.78
N ALA A 112 2.43 1.03 4.15
CA ALA A 112 3.71 0.58 3.62
C ALA A 112 4.82 0.76 4.65
N LEU A 113 5.53 -0.31 4.97
CA LEU A 113 6.58 -0.34 5.98
C LEU A 113 7.91 -0.74 5.34
N LYS A 114 8.99 -0.04 5.71
CA LYS A 114 10.37 -0.37 5.38
C LYS A 114 11.16 -0.58 6.66
N PHE A 115 11.67 -1.77 6.86
CA PHE A 115 12.53 -2.14 7.98
C PHE A 115 13.98 -2.12 7.53
N TYR A 116 14.82 -1.30 8.18
CA TYR A 116 16.25 -1.23 7.86
C TYR A 116 16.98 -2.31 8.67
N THR A 117 17.16 -3.49 8.09
CA THR A 117 17.77 -4.64 8.78
C THR A 117 19.20 -4.88 8.31
N GLU A 118 19.99 -5.59 9.12
CA GLU A 118 21.38 -5.94 8.78
C GLU A 118 21.51 -6.86 7.56
N ASP A 119 20.43 -7.56 7.19
CA ASP A 119 20.33 -8.39 5.98
C ASP A 119 19.69 -7.65 4.79
N GLY A 120 19.58 -6.33 4.88
CA GLY A 120 18.99 -5.47 3.86
C GLY A 120 17.65 -4.86 4.28
N ASN A 121 17.08 -4.05 3.38
CA ASN A 121 15.76 -3.48 3.59
C ASN A 121 14.69 -4.53 3.35
N TRP A 122 13.82 -4.74 4.34
CA TRP A 122 12.58 -5.49 4.17
C TRP A 122 11.41 -4.52 4.00
N ASP A 123 10.69 -4.63 2.90
CA ASP A 123 9.50 -3.84 2.62
C ASP A 123 8.24 -4.69 2.74
N LEU A 124 7.41 -4.39 3.74
CA LEU A 124 6.06 -4.93 3.86
C LEU A 124 5.05 -3.90 3.38
N VAL A 125 4.64 -4.01 2.13
CA VAL A 125 3.78 -3.03 1.46
C VAL A 125 2.31 -3.39 1.65
N GLY A 126 1.79 -3.09 2.84
CA GLY A 126 0.45 -3.45 3.27
C GLY A 126 -0.64 -2.43 2.96
N ASN A 127 -1.85 -2.74 3.43
CA ASN A 127 -3.02 -1.86 3.47
C ASN A 127 -3.68 -1.92 4.85
N ASN A 128 -4.66 -1.05 5.11
CA ASN A 128 -5.51 -1.10 6.30
C ASN A 128 -6.61 -2.18 6.24
N THR A 129 -6.55 -3.07 5.25
CA THR A 129 -7.48 -4.17 5.05
C THR A 129 -6.73 -5.49 4.83
N PRO A 130 -7.23 -6.62 5.38
CA PRO A 130 -6.61 -7.93 5.17
C PRO A 130 -6.87 -8.51 3.77
N VAL A 131 -7.77 -7.92 2.97
CA VAL A 131 -8.15 -8.43 1.65
C VAL A 131 -8.10 -7.34 0.58
N PHE A 132 -8.27 -7.73 -0.70
CA PHE A 132 -8.31 -6.81 -1.83
C PHE A 132 -9.50 -7.09 -2.76
N PHE A 133 -9.77 -6.19 -3.72
CA PHE A 133 -10.93 -6.27 -4.62
C PHE A 133 -10.78 -7.32 -5.74
N ILE A 134 -9.55 -7.72 -6.04
CA ILE A 134 -9.23 -8.63 -7.14
C ILE A 134 -8.17 -9.62 -6.67
N LYS A 135 -8.20 -10.82 -7.24
CA LYS A 135 -7.29 -11.93 -6.92
C LYS A 135 -6.34 -12.32 -8.05
N ASP A 136 -6.23 -11.47 -9.07
CA ASP A 136 -5.29 -11.65 -10.19
C ASP A 136 -4.76 -10.28 -10.63
N ALA A 137 -3.42 -10.12 -10.60
CA ALA A 137 -2.76 -8.84 -10.87
C ALA A 137 -3.03 -8.30 -12.28
N LYS A 138 -3.38 -9.17 -13.23
CA LYS A 138 -3.69 -8.77 -14.61
C LYS A 138 -4.85 -7.76 -14.68
N LYS A 139 -5.75 -7.79 -13.71
CA LYS A 139 -6.90 -6.88 -13.62
C LYS A 139 -6.61 -5.56 -12.90
N PHE A 140 -5.42 -5.39 -12.35
CA PHE A 140 -5.10 -4.22 -11.52
C PHE A 140 -5.23 -2.89 -12.29
N PRO A 141 -4.73 -2.75 -13.54
CA PRO A 141 -4.95 -1.52 -14.31
C PRO A 141 -6.43 -1.22 -14.55
N ASP A 142 -7.23 -2.23 -14.94
CA ASP A 142 -8.66 -2.08 -15.17
C ASP A 142 -9.39 -1.61 -13.90
N PHE A 143 -9.10 -2.26 -12.77
CA PHE A 143 -9.63 -1.87 -11.46
C PHE A 143 -9.25 -0.41 -11.14
N ILE A 144 -7.98 -0.05 -11.21
CA ILE A 144 -7.52 1.29 -10.85
C ILE A 144 -8.12 2.37 -11.76
N HIS A 145 -8.29 2.10 -13.06
CA HIS A 145 -8.99 3.02 -13.96
C HIS A 145 -10.41 3.31 -13.48
N THR A 146 -11.13 2.29 -12.98
CA THR A 146 -12.51 2.44 -12.49
C THR A 146 -12.61 3.24 -11.19
N GLN A 147 -11.57 3.21 -10.35
CA GLN A 147 -11.47 4.02 -9.13
C GLN A 147 -10.96 5.45 -9.37
N LYS A 148 -10.49 5.75 -10.58
CA LYS A 148 -9.94 7.05 -10.96
C LYS A 148 -10.93 7.86 -11.79
N ARG A 149 -10.44 8.54 -12.81
CA ARG A 149 -11.17 9.59 -13.52
C ARG A 149 -11.62 9.05 -14.88
N VAL A 150 -12.85 9.38 -15.24
CA VAL A 150 -13.38 9.12 -16.59
C VAL A 150 -12.49 9.83 -17.61
N PRO A 151 -11.99 9.15 -18.66
CA PRO A 151 -11.08 9.78 -19.63
C PRO A 151 -11.65 11.02 -20.32
N LYS A 152 -12.96 11.03 -20.60
CA LYS A 152 -13.63 12.15 -21.28
C LYS A 152 -13.86 13.37 -20.37
N THR A 153 -14.27 13.16 -19.12
CA THR A 153 -14.73 14.25 -18.24
C THR A 153 -13.73 14.60 -17.14
N ASN A 154 -12.75 13.74 -16.90
CA ASN A 154 -11.80 13.83 -15.81
C ASN A 154 -12.46 13.83 -14.39
N LEU A 155 -13.71 13.36 -14.29
CA LEU A 155 -14.48 13.25 -13.04
C LEU A 155 -14.48 11.80 -12.51
N LYS A 156 -14.75 11.61 -11.22
CA LYS A 156 -15.04 10.28 -10.65
C LYS A 156 -16.37 9.76 -11.19
N SER A 157 -16.53 8.44 -11.29
CA SER A 157 -17.75 7.80 -11.80
C SER A 157 -18.14 6.60 -10.95
N ALA A 158 -19.27 6.73 -10.25
CA ALA A 158 -19.90 5.58 -9.59
C ALA A 158 -20.30 4.50 -10.61
N THR A 159 -20.68 4.89 -11.84
CA THR A 159 -20.97 3.92 -12.92
C THR A 159 -19.77 3.05 -13.25
N MET A 160 -18.57 3.61 -13.49
CA MET A 160 -17.37 2.81 -13.81
C MET A 160 -17.01 1.87 -12.65
N MET A 161 -17.05 2.39 -11.43
CA MET A 161 -16.71 1.66 -10.21
C MET A 161 -17.67 0.49 -9.96
N TRP A 162 -18.98 0.73 -9.95
CA TRP A 162 -19.98 -0.30 -9.69
C TRP A 162 -20.17 -1.27 -10.85
N ASP A 163 -19.96 -0.85 -12.11
CA ASP A 163 -19.95 -1.78 -13.24
C ASP A 163 -18.83 -2.81 -13.08
N PHE A 164 -17.60 -2.34 -12.83
CA PHE A 164 -16.46 -3.23 -12.61
C PHE A 164 -16.67 -4.16 -11.41
N TRP A 165 -17.11 -3.65 -10.26
CA TRP A 165 -17.36 -4.50 -9.09
C TRP A 165 -18.46 -5.53 -9.34
N SER A 166 -19.56 -5.13 -10.00
CA SER A 166 -20.67 -6.05 -10.32
C SER A 166 -20.27 -7.14 -11.33
N LEU A 167 -19.28 -6.90 -12.19
CA LEU A 167 -18.75 -7.92 -13.12
C LEU A 167 -17.71 -8.84 -12.47
N ASN A 168 -17.24 -8.50 -11.28
CA ASN A 168 -16.14 -9.17 -10.61
C ASN A 168 -16.53 -9.50 -9.17
N PRO A 169 -17.35 -10.55 -8.98
CA PRO A 169 -17.95 -10.88 -7.68
C PRO A 169 -16.93 -11.14 -6.58
N GLU A 170 -15.69 -11.50 -6.92
CA GLU A 170 -14.61 -11.64 -5.95
C GLU A 170 -14.29 -10.34 -5.18
N SER A 171 -14.73 -9.19 -5.70
CA SER A 171 -14.56 -7.88 -5.05
C SER A 171 -15.42 -7.67 -3.82
N LEU A 172 -16.50 -8.45 -3.67
CA LEU A 172 -17.56 -8.17 -2.70
C LEU A 172 -17.04 -8.03 -1.27
N HIS A 173 -16.07 -8.85 -0.86
CA HIS A 173 -15.50 -8.80 0.48
C HIS A 173 -14.89 -7.44 0.80
N GLN A 174 -14.03 -6.96 -0.10
CA GLN A 174 -13.37 -5.68 0.07
C GLN A 174 -14.34 -4.51 -0.16
N VAL A 175 -15.35 -4.65 -1.02
CA VAL A 175 -16.42 -3.65 -1.17
C VAL A 175 -17.17 -3.46 0.15
N LEU A 176 -17.54 -4.54 0.85
CA LEU A 176 -18.20 -4.42 2.16
C LEU A 176 -17.29 -3.77 3.21
N ILE A 177 -16.00 -4.08 3.23
CA ILE A 177 -15.05 -3.42 4.14
C ILE A 177 -14.92 -1.92 3.81
N LEU A 178 -14.79 -1.56 2.53
CA LEU A 178 -14.67 -0.15 2.10
C LEU A 178 -15.94 0.65 2.43
N MET A 179 -17.12 0.05 2.26
CA MET A 179 -18.39 0.72 2.52
C MET A 179 -18.80 0.67 4.00
N SER A 180 -18.10 -0.11 4.84
CA SER A 180 -18.24 -0.02 6.30
C SER A 180 -17.59 1.25 6.85
N ASP A 181 -17.70 1.45 8.15
CA ASP A 181 -17.07 2.59 8.83
C ASP A 181 -15.55 2.61 8.65
N ARG A 182 -14.92 1.46 8.43
CA ARG A 182 -13.46 1.37 8.18
C ARG A 182 -12.99 1.98 6.86
N GLY A 183 -13.90 2.42 6.00
CA GLY A 183 -13.58 3.14 4.76
C GLY A 183 -13.05 4.56 4.99
N THR A 184 -13.29 5.14 6.16
CA THR A 184 -12.99 6.54 6.51
C THR A 184 -12.33 6.63 7.90
N PRO A 185 -11.13 6.03 8.09
CA PRO A 185 -10.46 6.04 9.40
C PRO A 185 -10.16 7.47 9.86
N TYR A 186 -10.24 7.70 11.18
CA TYR A 186 -9.92 8.98 11.82
C TYR A 186 -8.40 9.14 11.88
N GLY A 187 -7.81 9.57 10.77
CA GLY A 187 -6.35 9.67 10.63
C GLY A 187 -5.68 8.29 10.54
N TYR A 188 -4.35 8.28 10.39
CA TYR A 188 -3.60 7.05 10.16
C TYR A 188 -3.34 6.25 11.43
N ARG A 189 -3.40 6.88 12.61
CA ARG A 189 -3.05 6.25 13.90
C ARG A 189 -4.15 5.28 14.39
N HIS A 190 -5.39 5.49 13.94
CA HIS A 190 -6.58 4.75 14.38
C HIS A 190 -7.02 3.64 13.42
N MET A 191 -6.12 3.13 12.58
CA MET A 191 -6.39 1.99 11.70
C MET A 191 -5.40 0.86 11.93
N HIS A 192 -5.85 -0.37 11.67
CA HIS A 192 -4.95 -1.52 11.58
C HIS A 192 -4.15 -1.47 10.27
N GLY A 193 -3.06 -2.22 10.19
CA GLY A 193 -2.33 -2.54 8.97
C GLY A 193 -2.29 -4.05 8.74
N PHE A 194 -2.14 -4.48 7.50
CA PHE A 194 -2.08 -5.88 7.12
C PHE A 194 -1.14 -6.04 5.93
N GLY A 195 -0.38 -7.14 5.88
CA GLY A 195 0.31 -7.55 4.66
C GLY A 195 -0.66 -7.96 3.54
N SER A 196 -1.90 -8.28 3.90
CA SER A 196 -3.00 -8.81 3.09
C SER A 196 -2.68 -10.18 2.45
N HIS A 197 -1.63 -10.25 1.65
CA HIS A 197 -1.17 -11.47 1.01
C HIS A 197 -0.71 -12.51 2.01
N THR A 198 -0.80 -13.76 1.57
CA THR A 198 -0.01 -14.83 2.16
C THR A 198 1.44 -14.65 1.71
N PHE A 199 2.37 -14.72 2.64
CA PHE A 199 3.82 -14.82 2.41
C PHE A 199 4.30 -16.17 2.90
N SER A 200 5.60 -16.44 2.81
CA SER A 200 6.21 -17.58 3.50
C SER A 200 7.31 -17.14 4.47
N MET A 201 7.51 -17.96 5.50
CA MET A 201 8.69 -17.91 6.36
C MET A 201 9.44 -19.23 6.24
N ILE A 202 10.76 -19.16 6.35
CA ILE A 202 11.67 -20.31 6.27
C ILE A 202 12.56 -20.28 7.50
N ASN A 203 12.57 -21.36 8.29
CA ASN A 203 13.37 -21.47 9.50
C ASN A 203 14.80 -21.98 9.22
N ASP A 204 15.58 -22.17 10.28
CA ASP A 204 16.97 -22.64 10.24
C ASP A 204 17.11 -24.09 9.74
N LYS A 205 16.06 -24.90 9.90
CA LYS A 205 15.94 -26.27 9.37
C LYS A 205 15.50 -26.31 7.90
N ASN A 206 15.36 -25.15 7.27
CA ASN A 206 14.89 -25.01 5.89
C ASN A 206 13.46 -25.56 5.69
N GLU A 207 12.61 -25.43 6.72
CA GLU A 207 11.18 -25.77 6.67
C GLU A 207 10.37 -24.51 6.32
N ARG A 208 9.39 -24.64 5.43
CA ARG A 208 8.52 -23.53 5.01
C ARG A 208 7.19 -23.57 5.75
N VAL A 209 6.74 -22.39 6.18
CA VAL A 209 5.35 -22.14 6.58
C VAL A 209 4.78 -20.95 5.83
N TRP A 210 3.46 -20.92 5.66
CA TRP A 210 2.73 -19.78 5.13
C TRP A 210 2.37 -18.80 6.24
N VAL A 211 2.44 -17.51 5.96
CA VAL A 211 2.24 -16.46 6.97
C VAL A 211 1.35 -15.32 6.47
N LYS A 212 0.50 -14.78 7.36
CA LYS A 212 -0.20 -13.50 7.18
C LYS A 212 0.30 -12.51 8.23
N PHE A 213 0.61 -11.28 7.84
CA PHE A 213 1.05 -10.21 8.74
C PHE A 213 -0.09 -9.28 9.15
N HIS A 214 -0.20 -8.96 10.43
CA HIS A 214 -1.22 -8.08 11.02
C HIS A 214 -0.57 -7.04 11.94
N PHE A 215 -0.96 -5.78 11.81
CA PHE A 215 -0.53 -4.67 12.66
C PHE A 215 -1.75 -4.07 13.34
N LYS A 216 -1.94 -4.33 14.63
CA LYS A 216 -3.10 -3.83 15.39
C LYS A 216 -2.73 -2.52 16.08
N THR A 217 -3.40 -1.42 15.69
CA THR A 217 -3.26 -0.11 16.36
C THR A 217 -3.49 -0.24 17.87
N LYS A 218 -2.62 0.41 18.65
CA LYS A 218 -2.77 0.56 20.11
C LYS A 218 -3.59 1.80 20.50
N GLN A 219 -3.96 2.64 19.54
CA GLN A 219 -4.77 3.86 19.73
C GLN A 219 -6.27 3.56 19.70
N GLY A 220 -6.65 2.32 19.39
CA GLY A 220 -8.04 1.93 19.14
C GLY A 220 -8.49 2.31 17.73
N VAL A 221 -9.39 1.50 17.17
CA VAL A 221 -9.99 1.80 15.86
C VAL A 221 -11.00 2.92 16.02
N LYS A 222 -10.88 3.96 15.19
CA LYS A 222 -11.78 5.11 15.16
C LYS A 222 -11.99 5.54 13.70
N ASN A 223 -13.22 5.88 13.36
CA ASN A 223 -13.61 6.25 12.00
C ASN A 223 -14.47 7.53 12.02
N PHE A 224 -14.52 8.21 10.89
CA PHE A 224 -15.54 9.20 10.57
C PHE A 224 -16.77 8.50 9.99
N THR A 225 -17.96 9.02 10.28
CA THR A 225 -19.14 8.81 9.43
C THR A 225 -18.92 9.47 8.06
N ASP A 226 -19.73 9.10 7.05
CA ASP A 226 -19.59 9.67 5.70
C ASP A 226 -19.75 11.20 5.69
N ALA A 227 -20.71 11.73 6.44
CA ALA A 227 -20.96 13.17 6.54
C ALA A 227 -19.79 13.92 7.22
N GLU A 228 -19.22 13.35 8.29
CA GLU A 228 -18.05 13.93 8.96
C GLU A 228 -16.82 13.89 8.06
N ALA A 229 -16.62 12.79 7.33
CA ALA A 229 -15.51 12.64 6.39
C ALA A 229 -15.59 13.67 5.25
N VAL A 230 -16.77 13.88 4.69
CA VAL A 230 -17.04 14.91 3.66
C VAL A 230 -16.82 16.31 4.21
N LYS A 231 -17.30 16.59 5.42
CA LYS A 231 -17.09 17.89 6.07
C LYS A 231 -15.60 18.15 6.29
N MET A 232 -14.88 17.18 6.87
CA MET A 232 -13.44 17.30 7.12
C MET A 232 -12.65 17.45 5.82
N ALA A 233 -13.05 16.79 4.74
CA ALA A 233 -12.41 16.94 3.43
C ALA A 233 -12.48 18.39 2.90
N GLY A 234 -13.55 19.12 3.24
CA GLY A 234 -13.72 20.54 2.90
C GLY A 234 -13.00 21.49 3.87
N GLU A 235 -12.90 21.14 5.15
CA GLU A 235 -12.26 21.95 6.19
C GLU A 235 -10.73 21.81 6.17
N ASN A 236 -10.23 20.58 6.12
CA ASN A 236 -8.81 20.26 6.09
C ASN A 236 -8.53 19.02 5.21
N PRO A 237 -8.18 19.20 3.92
CA PRO A 237 -7.85 18.09 3.04
C PRO A 237 -6.57 17.33 3.45
N ASP A 238 -5.77 17.89 4.36
CA ASP A 238 -4.50 17.33 4.87
C ASP A 238 -4.61 16.85 6.32
N PHE A 239 -5.84 16.58 6.79
CA PHE A 239 -6.14 16.19 8.17
C PHE A 239 -5.27 15.05 8.70
N ALA A 240 -5.04 13.99 7.91
CA ALA A 240 -4.32 12.81 8.41
C ALA A 240 -2.80 13.04 8.46
N GLN A 241 -2.27 13.91 7.59
CA GLN A 241 -0.89 14.42 7.68
C GLN A 241 -0.71 15.26 8.95
N GLU A 242 -1.63 16.21 9.18
CA GLU A 242 -1.59 17.09 10.36
C GLU A 242 -1.72 16.29 11.67
N ASP A 243 -2.66 15.34 11.75
CA ASP A 243 -2.83 14.44 12.90
C ASP A 243 -1.55 13.66 13.23
N LEU A 244 -0.90 13.08 12.22
CA LEU A 244 0.32 12.29 12.43
C LEU A 244 1.50 13.16 12.89
N CYS A 245 1.72 14.31 12.24
CA CYS A 245 2.78 15.24 12.63
C CYS A 245 2.57 15.75 14.06
N ASN A 246 1.39 16.27 14.36
CA ASN A 246 1.07 16.82 15.66
C ASN A 246 1.19 15.76 16.77
N ALA A 247 0.76 14.51 16.51
CA ALA A 247 0.90 13.44 17.50
C ALA A 247 2.38 13.18 17.83
N ILE A 248 3.24 13.06 16.83
CA ILE A 248 4.67 12.80 17.03
C ILE A 248 5.37 13.99 17.69
N GLU A 249 5.11 15.22 17.23
CA GLU A 249 5.71 16.44 17.80
C GLU A 249 5.31 16.68 19.26
N ASN A 250 4.12 16.23 19.66
CA ASN A 250 3.64 16.28 21.04
C ASN A 250 4.08 15.08 21.90
N GLY A 251 4.84 14.13 21.35
CA GLY A 251 5.28 12.92 22.05
C GLY A 251 4.20 11.83 22.22
N ASP A 252 3.04 11.97 21.56
CA ASP A 252 1.99 10.94 21.46
C ASP A 252 2.31 9.96 20.31
N PHE A 253 3.41 9.23 20.46
CA PHE A 253 3.94 8.34 19.44
C PHE A 253 2.97 7.18 19.13
N PRO A 254 2.44 7.08 17.90
CA PRO A 254 1.52 6.00 17.58
C PRO A 254 2.26 4.66 17.47
N LYS A 255 1.56 3.60 17.87
CA LYS A 255 2.08 2.25 18.08
C LYS A 255 1.16 1.19 17.50
N TRP A 256 1.76 0.14 16.96
CA TRP A 256 1.06 -1.06 16.48
C TRP A 256 1.74 -2.31 17.01
N THR A 257 0.95 -3.26 17.51
CA THR A 257 1.46 -4.62 17.75
C THR A 257 1.40 -5.42 16.46
N MET A 258 2.54 -5.99 16.07
CA MET A 258 2.65 -6.93 14.98
C MET A 258 2.29 -8.34 15.46
N TYR A 259 1.41 -8.99 14.69
CA TYR A 259 1.06 -10.40 14.83
C TYR A 259 1.25 -11.12 13.50
N ILE A 260 1.39 -12.44 13.58
CA ILE A 260 1.32 -13.34 12.43
C ILE A 260 0.23 -14.40 12.63
N GLN A 261 -0.37 -14.86 11.53
CA GLN A 261 -1.01 -16.18 11.48
C GLN A 261 -0.07 -17.11 10.73
N VAL A 262 0.01 -18.37 11.15
CA VAL A 262 0.89 -19.38 10.54
C VAL A 262 0.07 -20.56 10.07
N MET A 263 0.31 -21.02 8.85
CA MET A 263 -0.31 -22.19 8.24
C MET A 263 0.78 -23.08 7.65
N THR A 264 0.76 -24.37 7.97
CA THR A 264 1.70 -25.36 7.40
C THR A 264 1.41 -25.64 5.92
N GLU A 265 2.36 -26.26 5.23
CA GLU A 265 2.16 -26.66 3.83
C GLU A 265 1.05 -27.69 3.68
N GLU A 266 0.95 -28.62 4.63
CA GLU A 266 -0.08 -29.66 4.69
C GLU A 266 -1.46 -29.03 4.91
N GLN A 267 -1.58 -28.10 5.87
CA GLN A 267 -2.84 -27.39 6.11
C GLN A 267 -3.31 -26.60 4.88
N ALA A 268 -2.38 -26.05 4.09
CA ALA A 268 -2.72 -25.30 2.89
C ALA A 268 -3.33 -26.17 1.78
N LYS A 269 -2.98 -27.47 1.71
CA LYS A 269 -3.53 -28.41 0.72
C LYS A 269 -5.00 -28.75 1.00
N ASP A 270 -5.34 -28.86 2.29
CA ASP A 270 -6.69 -29.23 2.75
C ASP A 270 -7.55 -28.03 3.13
N PHE A 271 -7.04 -26.79 3.00
CA PHE A 271 -7.79 -25.61 3.40
C PHE A 271 -9.01 -25.41 2.50
N ARG A 272 -10.17 -25.18 3.12
CA ARG A 272 -11.49 -25.07 2.44
C ARG A 272 -11.58 -23.96 1.39
N TRP A 273 -10.69 -22.98 1.43
CA TRP A 273 -10.54 -21.94 0.42
C TRP A 273 -9.11 -21.95 -0.10
N ASN A 274 -8.88 -21.35 -1.26
CA ASN A 274 -7.53 -21.08 -1.71
C ASN A 274 -6.81 -20.17 -0.68
N PRO A 275 -5.75 -20.65 0.02
CA PRO A 275 -5.06 -19.87 1.05
C PRO A 275 -4.26 -18.70 0.47
N PHE A 276 -4.13 -18.63 -0.85
CA PHE A 276 -3.42 -17.59 -1.61
C PHE A 276 -4.38 -16.65 -2.36
N ASP A 277 -5.69 -16.77 -2.16
CA ASP A 277 -6.67 -15.81 -2.66
C ASP A 277 -6.73 -14.58 -1.72
N VAL A 278 -6.18 -13.45 -2.17
CA VAL A 278 -6.18 -12.20 -1.38
C VAL A 278 -7.59 -11.60 -1.18
N THR A 279 -8.64 -12.15 -1.76
CA THR A 279 -10.03 -11.75 -1.45
C THR A 279 -10.56 -12.47 -0.21
N LYS A 280 -9.76 -13.37 0.40
CA LYS A 280 -10.09 -14.21 1.54
C LYS A 280 -9.16 -13.96 2.73
N VAL A 281 -9.69 -14.12 3.93
CA VAL A 281 -8.93 -14.19 5.18
C VAL A 281 -8.80 -15.63 5.67
N TRP A 282 -7.81 -15.86 6.52
CA TRP A 282 -7.76 -17.05 7.38
C TRP A 282 -8.46 -16.72 8.69
N PHE A 283 -9.44 -17.52 9.10
CA PHE A 283 -10.16 -17.23 10.35
C PHE A 283 -9.24 -17.40 11.55
N HIS A 284 -9.37 -16.50 12.52
CA HIS A 284 -8.55 -16.53 13.73
C HIS A 284 -8.82 -17.77 14.58
N ASP A 285 -10.01 -18.37 14.49
CA ASP A 285 -10.34 -19.62 15.19
C ASP A 285 -9.53 -20.81 14.63
N ASP A 286 -9.25 -20.81 13.32
CA ASP A 286 -8.43 -21.85 12.68
C ASP A 286 -6.93 -21.56 12.83
N PHE A 287 -6.56 -20.28 12.68
CA PHE A 287 -5.17 -19.82 12.71
C PHE A 287 -5.07 -18.60 13.63
N PRO A 288 -4.85 -18.79 14.94
CA PRO A 288 -4.77 -17.71 15.91
C PRO A 288 -3.65 -16.72 15.62
N LEU A 289 -3.81 -15.49 16.11
CA LEU A 289 -2.77 -14.47 16.05
C LEU A 289 -1.66 -14.79 17.05
N ILE A 290 -0.43 -14.85 16.56
CA ILE A 290 0.81 -15.02 17.33
C ILE A 290 1.49 -13.66 17.37
N GLU A 291 1.72 -13.11 18.56
CA GLU A 291 2.42 -11.83 18.72
C GLU A 291 3.88 -11.96 18.27
N VAL A 292 4.43 -10.90 17.66
CA VAL A 292 5.82 -10.85 17.19
C VAL A 292 6.59 -9.68 17.81
N GLY A 293 6.02 -8.49 17.76
CA GLY A 293 6.73 -7.27 18.15
C GLY A 293 5.86 -6.02 18.12
N GLU A 294 6.47 -4.87 18.38
CA GLU A 294 5.84 -3.56 18.40
C GLU A 294 6.54 -2.60 17.45
N MET A 295 5.75 -1.89 16.66
CA MET A 295 6.15 -0.72 15.89
C MET A 295 5.74 0.55 16.65
N GLU A 296 6.64 1.52 16.77
CA GLU A 296 6.39 2.87 17.27
C GLU A 296 6.92 3.90 16.27
N LEU A 297 6.11 4.89 15.89
CA LEU A 297 6.54 6.02 15.05
C LEU A 297 6.82 7.25 15.91
N ASN A 298 8.03 7.80 15.82
CA ASN A 298 8.52 8.80 16.77
C ASN A 298 9.36 9.91 16.14
N GLU A 299 9.45 9.98 14.80
CA GLU A 299 10.20 11.03 14.12
C GLU A 299 9.49 11.47 12.82
N VAL A 300 9.14 12.76 12.75
CA VAL A 300 8.65 13.39 11.51
C VAL A 300 9.85 13.65 10.58
N PRO A 301 9.77 13.31 9.28
CA PRO A 301 10.89 13.53 8.37
C PRO A 301 11.24 15.01 8.23
N VAL A 302 12.53 15.33 8.23
CA VAL A 302 13.05 16.71 8.10
C VAL A 302 12.64 17.40 6.78
N ASN A 303 12.35 16.63 5.74
CA ASN A 303 11.82 17.13 4.47
C ASN A 303 10.85 16.13 3.85
N TYR A 304 9.59 16.55 3.69
CA TYR A 304 8.54 15.69 3.14
C TYR A 304 8.87 15.18 1.73
N PHE A 305 9.37 16.04 0.84
CA PHE A 305 9.66 15.61 -0.54
C PHE A 305 10.77 14.57 -0.57
N ALA A 306 11.88 14.85 0.11
CA ALA A 306 13.06 13.99 0.11
C ALA A 306 12.80 12.60 0.70
N HIS A 307 12.03 12.51 1.79
CA HIS A 307 11.82 11.25 2.49
C HIS A 307 10.45 10.61 2.21
N VAL A 308 9.37 11.38 2.09
CA VAL A 308 8.03 10.82 1.89
C VAL A 308 7.71 10.69 0.40
N GLU A 309 7.83 11.76 -0.39
CA GLU A 309 7.49 11.70 -1.82
C GLU A 309 8.43 10.75 -2.59
N GLN A 310 9.74 10.81 -2.34
CA GLN A 310 10.72 9.96 -3.02
C GLN A 310 10.93 8.57 -2.41
N SER A 311 10.23 8.22 -1.33
CA SER A 311 10.28 6.86 -0.78
C SER A 311 9.84 5.81 -1.82
N THR A 312 10.50 4.66 -1.81
CA THR A 312 10.18 3.52 -2.66
C THR A 312 10.02 2.29 -1.77
N PHE A 313 8.93 1.54 -1.98
CA PHE A 313 8.65 0.31 -1.22
C PHE A 313 8.34 -0.82 -2.18
N SER A 314 9.10 -1.90 -2.17
CA SER A 314 8.88 -3.03 -3.09
C SER A 314 8.54 -4.30 -2.34
N PRO A 315 7.41 -4.97 -2.63
CA PRO A 315 7.16 -6.31 -2.07
C PRO A 315 8.27 -7.32 -2.38
N SER A 316 9.09 -7.08 -3.42
CA SER A 316 10.25 -7.91 -3.76
C SER A 316 11.48 -7.68 -2.87
N SER A 317 11.50 -6.63 -2.05
CA SER A 317 12.57 -6.33 -1.09
C SER A 317 12.32 -7.13 0.19
N LEU A 318 12.82 -8.36 0.21
CA LEU A 318 12.75 -9.27 1.34
C LEU A 318 14.13 -9.52 1.93
N ILE A 319 14.14 -10.10 3.13
CA ILE A 319 15.33 -10.54 3.86
C ILE A 319 15.30 -12.07 3.98
N ASN A 320 16.47 -12.68 4.18
CA ASN A 320 16.59 -14.13 4.30
C ASN A 320 15.65 -14.67 5.40
N GLY A 321 14.92 -15.76 5.13
CA GLY A 321 13.92 -16.31 6.07
C GLY A 321 12.50 -15.76 5.91
N ILE A 322 12.27 -14.77 5.04
CA ILE A 322 10.94 -14.35 4.57
C ILE A 322 10.92 -14.47 3.04
N SER A 323 9.87 -15.07 2.48
CA SER A 323 9.73 -15.26 1.04
C SER A 323 8.28 -15.07 0.59
N PHE A 324 8.04 -15.25 -0.71
CA PHE A 324 6.75 -15.03 -1.35
C PHE A 324 5.82 -16.25 -1.19
N SER A 325 4.61 -16.12 -1.72
CA SER A 325 3.67 -17.22 -1.94
C SER A 325 3.17 -17.20 -3.39
N PRO A 326 2.48 -18.25 -3.86
CA PRO A 326 1.89 -18.26 -5.21
C PRO A 326 0.63 -17.39 -5.36
N ASP A 327 0.34 -16.49 -4.40
CA ASP A 327 -0.73 -15.49 -4.54
C ASP A 327 -0.51 -14.66 -5.83
N LYS A 328 -1.42 -14.80 -6.80
CA LYS A 328 -1.32 -14.18 -8.12
C LYS A 328 -1.22 -12.66 -8.06
N MET A 329 -1.83 -12.03 -7.05
CA MET A 329 -1.70 -10.59 -6.84
C MET A 329 -0.30 -10.25 -6.33
N LEU A 330 0.21 -10.97 -5.32
CA LEU A 330 1.56 -10.75 -4.82
C LEU A 330 2.60 -10.90 -5.92
N GLN A 331 2.50 -11.95 -6.75
CA GLN A 331 3.41 -12.24 -7.85
C GLN A 331 3.52 -11.08 -8.86
N GLY A 332 2.39 -10.48 -9.26
CA GLY A 332 2.42 -9.31 -10.15
C GLY A 332 3.09 -8.08 -9.53
N ARG A 333 2.95 -7.92 -8.21
CA ARG A 333 3.56 -6.80 -7.47
C ARG A 333 5.08 -6.89 -7.37
N LEU A 334 5.66 -8.10 -7.44
CA LEU A 334 7.11 -8.30 -7.38
C LEU A 334 7.83 -7.57 -8.53
N PHE A 335 7.19 -7.47 -9.68
CA PHE A 335 7.69 -6.71 -10.84
C PHE A 335 7.24 -5.24 -10.83
N SER A 336 5.96 -5.00 -10.59
CA SER A 336 5.36 -3.69 -10.87
C SER A 336 5.93 -2.55 -10.03
N TYR A 337 6.31 -2.81 -8.77
CA TYR A 337 6.83 -1.78 -7.88
C TYR A 337 8.24 -1.31 -8.27
N PRO A 338 9.26 -2.19 -8.40
CA PRO A 338 10.57 -1.78 -8.87
C PRO A 338 10.53 -1.05 -10.22
N ASP A 339 9.67 -1.51 -11.13
CA ASP A 339 9.49 -0.88 -12.44
C ASP A 339 8.94 0.56 -12.33
N ALA A 340 7.84 0.74 -11.60
CA ALA A 340 7.27 2.07 -11.35
C ALA A 340 8.26 3.03 -10.66
N HIS A 341 9.13 2.53 -9.77
CA HIS A 341 10.14 3.34 -9.11
C HIS A 341 11.25 3.82 -10.05
N ARG A 342 11.71 2.96 -10.96
CA ARG A 342 12.72 3.33 -11.98
C ARG A 342 12.22 4.47 -12.86
N TYR A 343 10.93 4.45 -13.23
CA TYR A 343 10.29 5.56 -13.94
C TYR A 343 10.13 6.81 -13.08
N ARG A 344 9.56 6.67 -11.88
CA ARG A 344 9.11 7.81 -11.08
C ARG A 344 10.24 8.59 -10.41
N VAL A 345 11.21 7.89 -9.84
CA VAL A 345 12.28 8.47 -9.00
C VAL A 345 13.66 8.30 -9.66
N GLY A 346 13.78 7.35 -10.58
CA GLY A 346 15.02 7.06 -11.30
C GLY A 346 15.67 5.73 -10.90
N VAL A 347 16.55 5.25 -11.77
CA VAL A 347 17.26 3.96 -11.60
C VAL A 347 18.09 3.90 -10.31
N ASN A 348 18.66 5.04 -9.90
CA ASN A 348 19.48 5.18 -8.69
C ASN A 348 18.68 5.63 -7.45
N SER A 349 17.35 5.51 -7.46
CA SER A 349 16.49 5.90 -6.32
C SER A 349 16.83 5.21 -5.00
N HIS A 350 17.51 4.06 -5.03
CA HIS A 350 18.01 3.34 -3.86
C HIS A 350 19.15 4.09 -3.14
N GLN A 351 19.78 5.08 -3.77
CA GLN A 351 20.83 5.90 -3.17
C GLN A 351 20.26 7.04 -2.28
N LEU A 352 18.99 7.38 -2.47
CA LEU A 352 18.30 8.40 -1.67
C LEU A 352 18.21 7.95 -0.20
N GLU A 353 18.37 8.89 0.73
CA GLU A 353 18.54 8.60 2.15
C GLU A 353 17.45 7.68 2.74
N VAL A 354 16.18 7.92 2.42
CA VAL A 354 15.06 7.09 2.91
C VAL A 354 15.05 5.68 2.31
N ASN A 355 15.60 5.49 1.11
CA ASN A 355 15.57 4.21 0.40
C ASN A 355 16.84 3.38 0.59
N ARG A 356 17.94 4.05 0.95
CA ARG A 356 19.26 3.44 1.12
C ARG A 356 19.25 2.47 2.31
N CYS A 357 19.80 1.28 2.09
CA CYS A 357 20.12 0.38 3.19
C CYS A 357 21.27 0.98 4.01
N PRO A 358 21.15 1.17 5.33
CA PRO A 358 22.24 1.72 6.15
C PRO A 358 23.36 0.70 6.43
N PHE A 359 23.19 -0.55 6.01
CA PHE A 359 24.17 -1.63 6.14
C PHE A 359 24.92 -1.87 4.81
N ALA A 360 25.69 -2.94 4.72
CA ALA A 360 26.56 -3.20 3.58
C ALA A 360 25.78 -3.37 2.26
N VAL A 361 26.16 -2.60 1.24
CA VAL A 361 25.65 -2.72 -0.14
C VAL A 361 26.85 -2.90 -1.07
N ASN A 362 27.11 -4.13 -1.47
CA ASN A 362 28.23 -4.50 -2.35
C ASN A 362 27.68 -5.18 -3.60
N ASN A 363 27.62 -4.45 -4.72
CA ASN A 363 27.11 -4.97 -5.98
C ASN A 363 27.86 -4.38 -7.19
N TYR A 364 27.56 -4.92 -8.37
CA TYR A 364 28.21 -4.57 -9.64
C TYR A 364 27.36 -3.63 -10.52
N GLN A 365 26.31 -3.02 -9.97
CA GLN A 365 25.49 -2.04 -10.71
C GLN A 365 26.24 -0.70 -10.82
N ARG A 366 26.24 -0.07 -12.00
CA ARG A 366 26.97 1.17 -12.30
C ARG A 366 26.14 2.12 -13.15
N ASP A 367 26.61 3.37 -13.23
CA ASP A 367 26.09 4.45 -14.07
C ASP A 367 24.63 4.81 -13.79
N GLY A 368 23.90 5.27 -14.81
CA GLY A 368 22.52 5.71 -14.70
C GLY A 368 22.35 7.19 -14.29
N TYR A 369 21.12 7.68 -14.39
CA TYR A 369 20.80 9.07 -14.08
C TYR A 369 21.07 9.37 -12.60
N MET A 370 21.70 10.52 -12.31
CA MET A 370 22.12 10.94 -10.96
C MET A 370 23.02 9.92 -10.23
N ALA A 371 23.89 9.22 -10.96
CA ALA A 371 24.86 8.31 -10.37
C ALA A 371 25.83 9.01 -9.40
N ASP A 372 26.03 8.43 -8.23
CA ASP A 372 27.08 8.79 -7.29
C ASP A 372 28.17 7.70 -7.25
N SER A 373 29.39 8.06 -7.67
CA SER A 373 30.54 7.15 -7.69
C SER A 373 31.28 7.03 -6.37
N SER A 374 30.89 7.78 -5.33
CA SER A 374 31.58 7.81 -4.04
C SER A 374 31.74 6.41 -3.40
N GLN A 375 30.76 5.53 -3.62
CA GLN A 375 30.72 4.17 -3.04
C GLN A 375 31.57 3.13 -3.80
N TYR A 376 31.69 3.27 -5.13
CA TYR A 376 32.32 2.24 -5.97
C TYR A 376 33.63 2.67 -6.64
N GLN A 377 33.90 3.96 -6.82
CA GLN A 377 35.18 4.49 -7.35
C GLN A 377 35.65 3.70 -8.59
N ASP A 378 36.91 3.25 -8.62
CA ASP A 378 37.53 2.45 -9.69
C ASP A 378 37.45 0.92 -9.44
N LYS A 379 36.48 0.45 -8.63
CA LYS A 379 36.32 -0.97 -8.34
C LYS A 379 35.79 -1.75 -9.55
N PRO A 380 36.13 -3.05 -9.69
CA PRO A 380 35.54 -3.93 -10.70
C PRO A 380 34.01 -3.86 -10.73
N ASN A 381 33.44 -4.00 -11.92
CA ASN A 381 31.99 -3.94 -12.17
C ASN A 381 31.45 -5.27 -12.76
N TYR A 382 32.15 -6.38 -12.55
CA TYR A 382 31.78 -7.70 -13.07
C TYR A 382 32.10 -8.82 -12.06
N TYR A 383 31.38 -9.94 -12.18
CA TYR A 383 31.59 -11.16 -11.40
C TYR A 383 31.48 -12.40 -12.30
N PRO A 384 32.32 -13.45 -12.09
CA PRO A 384 33.46 -13.48 -11.16
C PRO A 384 34.62 -12.60 -11.65
N ASN A 385 35.46 -12.14 -10.72
CA ASN A 385 36.68 -11.39 -11.02
C ASN A 385 37.80 -11.74 -10.02
N SER A 386 39.04 -11.32 -10.32
CA SER A 386 40.24 -11.62 -9.50
C SER A 386 40.78 -10.39 -8.74
N PHE A 387 39.97 -9.34 -8.58
CA PHE A 387 40.41 -8.01 -8.16
C PHE A 387 39.65 -7.45 -6.94
N ASP A 388 38.56 -8.10 -6.52
CA ASP A 388 37.84 -7.83 -5.28
C ASP A 388 37.47 -9.13 -4.54
N ASP A 389 36.99 -8.97 -3.30
CA ASP A 389 36.56 -10.08 -2.42
C ASP A 389 35.02 -10.21 -2.33
N ILE A 390 34.29 -9.63 -3.29
CA ILE A 390 32.82 -9.68 -3.30
C ILE A 390 32.39 -11.04 -3.85
N THR A 391 31.83 -11.89 -3.00
CA THR A 391 31.44 -13.25 -3.36
C THR A 391 30.01 -13.59 -2.87
N PRO A 392 29.26 -14.44 -3.60
CA PRO A 392 27.99 -14.97 -3.11
C PRO A 392 28.19 -15.84 -1.86
N ASP A 393 27.36 -15.63 -0.85
CA ASP A 393 27.37 -16.41 0.39
C ASP A 393 26.39 -17.58 0.31
N ALA A 394 26.90 -18.81 0.40
CA ALA A 394 26.10 -20.04 0.32
C ALA A 394 25.10 -20.20 1.49
N SER A 395 25.32 -19.54 2.63
CA SER A 395 24.38 -19.56 3.77
C SER A 395 23.06 -18.81 3.46
N TYR A 396 23.06 -17.98 2.42
CA TYR A 396 21.90 -17.26 1.90
C TYR A 396 21.24 -17.96 0.70
N LYS A 397 21.55 -19.25 0.47
CA LYS A 397 20.88 -20.03 -0.58
C LYS A 397 19.36 -19.96 -0.40
N ASN A 398 18.65 -19.64 -1.50
CA ASN A 398 17.20 -19.59 -1.51
C ASN A 398 16.58 -20.95 -1.20
N TYR A 399 15.40 -20.92 -0.58
CA TYR A 399 14.60 -22.12 -0.37
C TYR A 399 14.21 -22.75 -1.71
N GLU A 400 14.55 -24.02 -1.87
CA GLU A 400 14.21 -24.85 -3.02
C GLU A 400 12.94 -25.64 -2.71
N TYR A 401 12.01 -25.70 -3.67
CA TYR A 401 10.74 -26.41 -3.50
C TYR A 401 10.29 -27.04 -4.80
N GLU A 402 9.54 -28.13 -4.69
CA GLU A 402 8.88 -28.78 -5.82
C GLU A 402 7.51 -28.14 -6.07
N LEU A 403 7.09 -28.13 -7.33
CA LEU A 403 5.75 -27.68 -7.72
C LEU A 403 4.81 -28.89 -7.74
N ASP A 404 3.58 -28.68 -7.27
CA ASP A 404 2.53 -29.72 -7.33
C ASP A 404 2.17 -30.12 -8.77
N SER A 405 2.42 -29.25 -9.75
CA SER A 405 2.18 -29.50 -11.16
C SER A 405 3.17 -28.75 -12.05
N ALA A 406 3.65 -29.44 -13.09
CA ALA A 406 4.46 -28.86 -14.16
C ALA A 406 3.60 -28.36 -15.36
N HIS A 407 2.27 -28.45 -15.28
CA HIS A 407 1.39 -28.01 -16.37
C HIS A 407 1.21 -26.48 -16.36
N VAL A 408 1.64 -25.83 -17.45
CA VAL A 408 1.56 -24.38 -17.63
C VAL A 408 0.34 -24.03 -18.48
N ALA A 409 -0.59 -23.26 -17.91
CA ALA A 409 -1.80 -22.81 -18.59
C ALA A 409 -2.32 -21.49 -17.98
N ASN A 410 -3.28 -20.85 -18.68
CA ASN A 410 -4.06 -19.73 -18.13
C ASN A 410 -5.23 -20.28 -17.30
N TYR A 411 -4.96 -20.68 -16.06
CA TYR A 411 -6.00 -21.21 -15.16
C TYR A 411 -7.03 -20.14 -14.80
N ASN A 412 -8.30 -20.42 -15.11
CA ASN A 412 -9.40 -19.56 -14.71
C ASN A 412 -9.44 -19.46 -13.18
N ARG A 413 -9.40 -18.22 -12.66
CA ARG A 413 -9.34 -17.93 -11.23
C ARG A 413 -10.61 -18.31 -10.46
N ASN A 414 -11.70 -18.69 -11.14
CA ASN A 414 -12.98 -19.01 -10.51
C ASN A 414 -13.37 -20.49 -10.60
N ASP A 415 -12.78 -21.30 -11.48
CA ASP A 415 -13.25 -22.68 -11.72
C ASP A 415 -13.24 -23.55 -10.46
N ASN A 416 -12.24 -23.36 -9.58
CA ASN A 416 -12.11 -24.07 -8.30
C ASN A 416 -12.10 -23.13 -7.08
N ASP A 417 -12.50 -21.87 -7.27
CA ASP A 417 -12.45 -20.82 -6.24
C ASP A 417 -13.52 -19.75 -6.52
N SER A 418 -14.76 -20.20 -6.66
CA SER A 418 -15.94 -19.36 -6.97
C SER A 418 -16.77 -18.98 -5.74
N ASP A 419 -16.35 -19.37 -4.54
CA ASP A 419 -16.95 -18.87 -3.31
C ASP A 419 -16.56 -17.40 -3.09
N HIS A 420 -17.45 -16.51 -3.51
CA HIS A 420 -17.28 -15.06 -3.36
C HIS A 420 -18.19 -14.47 -2.27
N TYR A 421 -18.96 -15.31 -1.56
CA TYR A 421 -20.12 -14.84 -0.79
C TYR A 421 -20.07 -15.26 0.68
N THR A 422 -19.40 -16.38 1.02
CA THR A 422 -19.36 -16.88 2.40
C THR A 422 -18.69 -15.89 3.35
N GLN A 423 -17.46 -15.46 3.07
CA GLN A 423 -16.75 -14.53 3.97
C GLN A 423 -17.41 -13.14 4.03
N PRO A 424 -17.87 -12.53 2.92
CA PRO A 424 -18.64 -11.28 2.99
C PRO A 424 -19.93 -11.41 3.80
N GLY A 425 -20.66 -12.53 3.64
CA GLY A 425 -21.87 -12.81 4.41
C GLY A 425 -21.59 -12.94 5.91
N LEU A 426 -20.48 -13.58 6.28
CA LEU A 426 -20.02 -13.68 7.67
C LEU A 426 -19.55 -12.34 8.22
N LEU A 427 -18.87 -11.51 7.43
CA LEU A 427 -18.52 -10.14 7.83
C LEU A 427 -19.78 -9.36 8.21
N TYR A 428 -20.80 -9.37 7.35
CA TYR A 428 -22.07 -8.68 7.60
C TYR A 428 -22.82 -9.24 8.82
N SER A 429 -22.93 -10.56 8.92
CA SER A 429 -23.84 -11.21 9.89
C SER A 429 -23.22 -11.50 11.27
N LYS A 430 -21.89 -11.66 11.34
CA LYS A 430 -21.18 -12.08 12.55
C LYS A 430 -20.22 -11.03 13.09
N ALA A 431 -19.59 -10.23 12.22
CA ALA A 431 -18.58 -9.27 12.64
C ALA A 431 -19.12 -7.85 12.84
N MET A 432 -20.29 -7.52 12.26
CA MET A 432 -20.92 -6.20 12.35
C MET A 432 -22.08 -6.19 13.34
N ASN A 433 -22.13 -5.16 14.19
CA ASN A 433 -23.29 -4.88 15.03
C ASN A 433 -24.43 -4.26 14.19
N ALA A 434 -25.52 -3.82 14.82
CA ALA A 434 -26.66 -3.24 14.09
C ALA A 434 -26.32 -1.86 13.48
N GLU A 435 -25.62 -1.01 14.23
CA GLU A 435 -25.19 0.32 13.79
C GLU A 435 -24.21 0.24 12.61
N ASP A 436 -23.21 -0.64 12.69
CA ASP A 436 -22.24 -0.90 11.61
C ASP A 436 -22.96 -1.31 10.31
N ARG A 437 -24.00 -2.14 10.43
CA ARG A 437 -24.79 -2.61 9.29
C ARG A 437 -25.63 -1.50 8.68
N ASP A 438 -26.23 -0.66 9.50
CA ASP A 438 -27.03 0.46 9.02
C ASP A 438 -26.15 1.52 8.33
N ASN A 439 -24.98 1.84 8.90
CA ASN A 439 -23.99 2.72 8.28
C ASN A 439 -23.50 2.14 6.94
N LEU A 440 -23.15 0.85 6.90
CA LEU A 440 -22.76 0.14 5.67
C LEU A 440 -23.81 0.30 4.57
N ILE A 441 -25.09 0.07 4.90
CA ILE A 441 -26.19 0.15 3.93
C ILE A 441 -26.35 1.59 3.42
N GLN A 442 -26.31 2.58 4.31
CA GLN A 442 -26.40 4.00 3.93
C GLN A 442 -25.26 4.41 2.99
N ASN A 443 -24.02 3.98 3.28
CA ASN A 443 -22.85 4.26 2.44
C ASN A 443 -22.97 3.60 1.06
N ILE A 444 -23.40 2.32 1.00
CA ILE A 444 -23.65 1.61 -0.27
C ILE A 444 -24.72 2.35 -1.08
N VAL A 445 -25.87 2.65 -0.47
CA VAL A 445 -27.00 3.32 -1.14
C VAL A 445 -26.60 4.71 -1.62
N GLY A 446 -25.91 5.49 -0.79
CA GLY A 446 -25.39 6.81 -1.14
C GLY A 446 -24.48 6.76 -2.36
N SER A 447 -23.57 5.79 -2.41
CA SER A 447 -22.69 5.58 -3.56
C SER A 447 -23.44 5.11 -4.82
N MET A 448 -24.31 4.10 -4.69
CA MET A 448 -25.03 3.51 -5.82
C MET A 448 -26.06 4.48 -6.46
N LYS A 449 -26.56 5.46 -5.71
CA LYS A 449 -27.38 6.55 -6.28
C LYS A 449 -26.66 7.35 -7.36
N GLY A 450 -25.33 7.37 -7.34
CA GLY A 450 -24.50 8.01 -8.36
C GLY A 450 -24.36 7.22 -9.67
N ILE A 451 -24.89 5.99 -9.76
CA ILE A 451 -24.84 5.20 -11.00
C ILE A 451 -25.79 5.85 -12.02
N THR A 452 -25.23 6.23 -13.16
CA THR A 452 -25.92 6.89 -14.28
C THR A 452 -25.62 6.20 -15.61
N GLY A 453 -26.37 6.56 -16.66
CA GLY A 453 -26.16 6.06 -18.02
C GLY A 453 -27.10 4.91 -18.41
N PRO A 454 -27.02 4.44 -19.68
CA PRO A 454 -28.01 3.52 -20.26
C PRO A 454 -28.00 2.12 -19.63
N LYS A 455 -26.93 1.75 -18.93
CA LYS A 455 -26.76 0.45 -18.26
C LYS A 455 -27.01 0.50 -16.75
N ARG A 456 -27.56 1.60 -16.24
CA ARG A 456 -27.81 1.82 -14.80
C ARG A 456 -28.53 0.65 -14.13
N GLU A 457 -29.69 0.26 -14.65
CA GLU A 457 -30.49 -0.81 -14.04
C GLU A 457 -29.78 -2.17 -14.07
N GLU A 458 -29.06 -2.46 -15.16
CA GLU A 458 -28.28 -3.70 -15.29
C GLU A 458 -27.18 -3.80 -14.23
N ILE A 459 -26.44 -2.72 -14.02
CA ILE A 459 -25.37 -2.64 -13.02
C ILE A 459 -25.94 -2.80 -11.61
N ILE A 460 -27.00 -2.05 -11.29
CA ILE A 460 -27.61 -2.10 -9.96
C ILE A 460 -28.17 -3.48 -9.66
N ASN A 461 -28.93 -4.08 -10.59
CA ASN A 461 -29.52 -5.40 -10.41
C ASN A 461 -28.44 -6.48 -10.26
N ARG A 462 -27.36 -6.41 -11.05
CA ARG A 462 -26.23 -7.34 -10.92
C ARG A 462 -25.56 -7.23 -9.55
N GLN A 463 -25.33 -6.02 -9.06
CA GLN A 463 -24.76 -5.81 -7.73
C GLN A 463 -25.70 -6.29 -6.60
N LEU A 464 -27.00 -6.04 -6.71
CA LEU A 464 -28.00 -6.54 -5.75
C LEU A 464 -27.96 -8.07 -5.66
N CYS A 465 -27.84 -8.78 -6.79
CA CYS A 465 -27.70 -10.24 -6.79
C CYS A 465 -26.51 -10.70 -5.93
N HIS A 466 -25.37 -10.00 -5.97
CA HIS A 466 -24.22 -10.33 -5.11
C HIS A 466 -24.52 -10.09 -3.63
N PHE A 467 -25.20 -8.99 -3.29
CA PHE A 467 -25.62 -8.73 -1.92
C PHE A 467 -26.56 -9.82 -1.40
N PHE A 468 -27.57 -10.22 -2.18
CA PHE A 468 -28.49 -11.32 -1.81
C PHE A 468 -27.77 -12.64 -1.59
N ARG A 469 -26.80 -12.98 -2.46
CA ARG A 469 -26.01 -14.22 -2.34
C ARG A 469 -25.12 -14.22 -1.10
N ALA A 470 -24.60 -13.07 -0.68
CA ALA A 470 -23.85 -12.96 0.58
C ALA A 470 -24.77 -12.97 1.80
N ASN A 471 -25.87 -12.21 1.77
CA ASN A 471 -26.84 -12.16 2.85
C ASN A 471 -28.19 -11.56 2.38
N ILE A 472 -29.29 -12.26 2.65
CA ILE A 472 -30.64 -11.84 2.23
C ILE A 472 -31.04 -10.49 2.85
N GLU A 473 -30.75 -10.26 4.13
CA GLU A 473 -31.09 -9.00 4.81
C GLU A 473 -30.35 -7.81 4.18
N LEU A 474 -29.06 -7.97 3.89
CA LEU A 474 -28.25 -6.96 3.20
C LEU A 474 -28.87 -6.60 1.84
N GLY A 475 -29.18 -7.62 1.01
CA GLY A 475 -29.81 -7.42 -0.29
C GLY A 475 -31.16 -6.70 -0.20
N MET A 476 -32.04 -7.13 0.73
CA MET A 476 -33.36 -6.53 0.93
C MET A 476 -33.26 -5.06 1.36
N LYS A 477 -32.41 -4.74 2.34
CA LYS A 477 -32.29 -3.37 2.86
C LYS A 477 -31.70 -2.42 1.81
N VAL A 478 -30.69 -2.84 1.05
CA VAL A 478 -30.12 -2.02 -0.04
C VAL A 478 -31.14 -1.79 -1.16
N ALA A 479 -31.85 -2.84 -1.60
CA ALA A 479 -32.87 -2.72 -2.64
C ALA A 479 -34.03 -1.80 -2.22
N SER A 480 -34.52 -1.95 -0.99
CA SER A 480 -35.58 -1.12 -0.43
C SER A 480 -35.20 0.36 -0.42
N GLN A 481 -34.00 0.70 0.06
CA GLN A 481 -33.54 2.11 0.11
C GLN A 481 -33.18 2.69 -1.27
N LEU A 482 -32.94 1.86 -2.27
CA LEU A 482 -32.81 2.26 -3.67
C LEU A 482 -34.17 2.38 -4.39
N ASN A 483 -35.28 2.08 -3.72
CA ASN A 483 -36.64 2.03 -4.27
C ASN A 483 -36.78 1.03 -5.45
N ILE A 484 -36.11 -0.11 -5.35
CA ILE A 484 -36.17 -1.16 -6.37
C ILE A 484 -37.19 -2.21 -5.92
N ASN A 485 -38.21 -2.42 -6.74
CA ASN A 485 -39.23 -3.43 -6.48
C ASN A 485 -38.65 -4.82 -6.80
N ILE A 486 -38.49 -5.67 -5.79
CA ILE A 486 -38.03 -7.04 -5.95
C ILE A 486 -39.24 -7.88 -6.34
N ASP A 487 -39.43 -8.11 -7.64
CA ASP A 487 -40.38 -9.14 -8.09
C ASP A 487 -39.81 -10.52 -7.72
N ALA A 488 -40.57 -11.32 -6.97
CA ALA A 488 -40.19 -12.67 -6.60
C ALA A 488 -39.90 -13.56 -7.83
N ASN A 489 -40.44 -13.23 -9.01
CA ASN A 489 -40.17 -13.94 -10.26
C ASN A 489 -38.80 -13.62 -10.88
N MET A 490 -38.15 -12.52 -10.48
CA MET A 490 -36.79 -12.16 -10.94
C MET A 490 -35.67 -12.98 -10.26
N MET A 491 -36.00 -13.77 -9.24
CA MET A 491 -35.04 -14.64 -8.55
C MET A 491 -34.89 -16.04 -9.18
N ASN A 492 -35.58 -16.33 -10.29
CA ASN A 492 -35.38 -17.57 -11.05
C ASN A 492 -34.16 -17.45 -11.97
N HIS A 493 -33.04 -18.00 -11.52
CA HIS A 493 -31.79 -17.98 -12.26
C HIS A 493 -31.72 -19.11 -13.31
N SER A 494 -31.35 -18.76 -14.54
CA SER A 494 -30.63 -19.64 -15.45
C SER A 494 -29.28 -20.00 -14.80
N LYS A 495 -28.94 -21.30 -14.87
CA LYS A 495 -27.79 -21.96 -14.23
C LYS A 495 -26.45 -21.30 -14.47
#